data_AF-A0A9E0Y4Q5-F1
#
_entry.id   AF-A0A9E0Y4Q5-F1
#
_cell.length_a   1.000
_cell.length_b   1.000
_cell.length_c   1.000
_cell.angle_alpha   90.00
_cell.angle_beta   90.00
_cell.angle_gamma   90.00
#
_symmetry.space_group_name_H-M   'P 1'
#
loop_
_entity.id
_entity.type
_entity.pdbx_description
1 polymer ?
#
loop_
_entity_poly.entity_id
_entity_poly.type
_entity_poly.pdbx_seq_one_letter_code
_entity_poly.pdbx_strand_id
1 'polypeptide(L)'
;MNVFTNSMFPVSNGRTLNGHAGQFIEEGRKAGALAEKERDYGDIALAESRRRAESDSALAEIARWHYTQAVRLYGEALGAFELAGRIELPEKYRKYVELRIKRCRDEMAGAGARIEELDANAERLSPPTEAG
;
A
#
# COMPACT_ATOMS: atom_id res chain seq x y z
N MET A 1 25.34 -5.61 31.78
CA MET A 1 24.58 -4.74 30.86
C MET A 1 25.43 -4.53 29.62
N ASN A 2 25.11 -5.20 28.51
CA ASN A 2 25.76 -4.99 27.22
C ASN A 2 24.83 -4.16 26.35
N VAL A 3 25.21 -2.92 26.08
CA VAL A 3 24.55 -2.09 25.05
C VAL A 3 25.32 -2.29 23.76
N PHE A 4 24.75 -3.07 22.85
CA PHE A 4 25.21 -3.17 21.47
C PHE A 4 24.84 -1.87 20.74
N THR A 5 25.81 -0.98 20.56
CA THR A 5 25.72 0.10 19.56
C THR A 5 26.03 -0.50 18.19
N ASN A 6 25.03 -1.12 17.58
CA ASN A 6 25.18 -1.68 16.25
C ASN A 6 25.08 -0.56 15.20
N SER A 7 26.25 -0.24 14.64
CA SER A 7 26.45 0.42 13.34
C SER A 7 25.78 1.78 13.14
N MET A 8 26.50 2.83 13.55
CA MET A 8 26.33 4.18 13.03
C MET A 8 26.54 4.17 11.50
N PHE A 9 25.46 4.20 10.74
CA PHE A 9 25.52 4.72 9.37
C PHE A 9 25.94 6.19 9.46
N PRO A 10 27.00 6.62 8.74
CA PRO A 10 27.44 8.00 8.80
C PRO A 10 26.36 8.90 8.19
N VAL A 11 25.72 9.70 9.04
CA VAL A 11 24.89 10.84 8.65
C VAL A 11 25.86 11.95 8.23
N SER A 12 26.30 11.92 6.96
CA SER A 12 27.16 12.97 6.41
C SER A 12 26.43 13.77 5.33
N ASN A 13 26.19 15.04 5.67
CA ASN A 13 25.71 16.11 4.81
C ASN A 13 26.49 16.18 3.49
N GLY A 14 25.83 15.82 2.40
CA GLY A 14 26.36 15.86 1.04
C GLY A 14 25.45 15.05 0.14
N ARG A 15 24.26 15.59 -0.19
CA ARG A 15 23.31 14.90 -1.07
C ARG A 15 23.88 14.87 -2.49
N THR A 16 24.73 13.89 -2.75
CA THR A 16 24.99 13.42 -4.11
C THR A 16 23.67 12.97 -4.72
N LEU A 17 23.54 12.97 -6.05
CA LEU A 17 22.34 12.45 -6.74
C LEU A 17 21.91 11.05 -6.22
N ASN A 18 22.88 10.25 -5.78
CA ASN A 18 22.66 8.96 -5.10
C ASN A 18 21.94 9.05 -3.74
N GLY A 19 22.16 10.11 -2.96
CA GLY A 19 21.50 10.31 -1.67
C GLY A 19 19.99 10.61 -1.81
N HIS A 20 19.62 11.34 -2.86
CA HIS A 20 18.21 11.61 -3.18
C HIS A 20 17.48 10.34 -3.64
N ALA A 21 18.10 9.55 -4.53
CA ALA A 21 17.57 8.25 -4.92
C ALA A 21 17.37 7.31 -3.73
N GLY A 22 18.36 7.23 -2.83
CA GLY A 22 18.27 6.41 -1.62
C GLY A 22 17.11 6.82 -0.72
N GLN A 23 16.86 8.12 -0.56
CA GLN A 23 15.74 8.63 0.22
C GLN A 23 14.39 8.18 -0.36
N PHE A 24 14.18 8.37 -1.67
CA PHE A 24 12.94 7.97 -2.34
C PHE A 24 12.71 6.45 -2.28
N ILE A 25 13.78 5.66 -2.43
CA ILE A 25 13.70 4.20 -2.28
C ILE A 25 13.25 3.80 -0.87
N GLU A 26 13.77 4.45 0.16
CA GLU A 26 13.38 4.17 1.55
C GLU A 26 11.96 4.65 1.86
N GLU A 27 11.55 5.81 1.36
CA GLU A 27 10.17 6.31 1.46
C GLU A 27 9.19 5.35 0.81
N GLY A 28 9.47 4.92 -0.43
CA GLY A 28 8.67 3.92 -1.14
C GLY A 28 8.62 2.59 -0.40
N ARG A 29 9.73 2.16 0.21
CA ARG A 29 9.78 0.92 1.00
C ARG A 29 8.88 1.01 2.26
N LYS A 30 8.91 2.13 2.97
CA LYS A 30 8.10 2.36 4.17
C LYS A 30 6.61 2.44 3.84
N ALA A 31 6.25 3.24 2.83
CA ALA A 31 4.87 3.37 2.36
C ALA A 31 4.31 2.03 1.87
N GLY A 32 5.08 1.29 1.08
CA GLY A 32 4.68 -0.04 0.59
C GLY A 32 4.49 -1.05 1.72
N ALA A 33 5.35 -1.04 2.74
CA ALA A 33 5.19 -1.92 3.90
C ALA A 33 3.95 -1.57 4.75
N LEU A 34 3.58 -0.28 4.82
CA LEU A 34 2.33 0.12 5.48
C LEU A 34 1.10 -0.29 4.64
N ALA A 35 1.18 -0.12 3.32
CA ALA A 35 0.12 -0.55 2.40
C ALA A 35 -0.15 -2.05 2.48
N GLU A 36 0.91 -2.88 2.56
CA GLU A 36 0.80 -4.32 2.77
C GLU A 36 0.02 -4.64 4.06
N LYS A 37 0.32 -3.95 5.16
CA LYS A 37 -0.42 -4.14 6.43
C LYS A 37 -1.88 -3.73 6.35
N GLU A 38 -2.17 -2.58 5.73
CA GLU A 38 -3.55 -2.13 5.53
C GLU A 38 -4.34 -3.14 4.70
N ARG A 39 -3.74 -3.66 3.61
CA ARG A 39 -4.36 -4.71 2.81
C ARG A 39 -4.64 -5.97 3.64
N ASP A 40 -3.67 -6.42 4.44
CA ASP A 40 -3.84 -7.60 5.28
C ASP A 40 -4.95 -7.41 6.33
N TYR A 41 -5.10 -6.20 6.91
CA TYR A 41 -6.25 -5.88 7.77
C TYR A 41 -7.58 -5.92 7.02
N GLY A 42 -7.61 -5.42 5.77
CA GLY A 42 -8.76 -5.54 4.88
C GLY A 42 -9.15 -7.00 4.63
N ASP A 43 -8.17 -7.85 4.32
CA ASP A 43 -8.39 -9.29 4.07
C ASP A 43 -8.95 -10.01 5.30
N ILE A 44 -8.45 -9.68 6.50
CA ILE A 44 -8.95 -10.24 7.77
C ILE A 44 -10.40 -9.81 8.00
N ALA A 45 -10.71 -8.51 7.86
CA ALA A 45 -12.05 -7.99 8.06
C ALA A 45 -13.07 -8.59 7.06
N LEU A 46 -12.67 -8.70 5.79
CA LEU A 46 -13.49 -9.33 4.75
C LEU A 46 -13.74 -10.81 5.02
N ALA A 47 -12.71 -11.55 5.46
CA ALA A 47 -12.86 -12.96 5.82
C ALA A 47 -13.83 -13.16 6.98
N GLU A 48 -13.76 -12.30 8.00
CA GLU A 48 -14.67 -12.36 9.15
C GLU A 48 -16.11 -11.94 8.79
N SER A 49 -16.28 -10.91 7.96
CA SER A 49 -17.59 -10.52 7.42
C SER A 49 -18.28 -11.68 6.71
N ARG A 50 -17.55 -12.38 5.82
CA ARG A 50 -18.06 -13.56 5.10
C ARG A 50 -18.44 -14.71 6.03
N ARG A 51 -17.71 -14.93 7.14
CA ARG A 51 -18.03 -15.98 8.13
C ARG A 51 -19.32 -15.71 8.87
N ARG A 52 -19.64 -14.43 9.13
CA ARG A 52 -20.86 -14.04 9.84
C ARG A 52 -22.10 -14.05 8.94
N ALA A 53 -21.93 -14.27 7.63
CA ALA A 53 -23.01 -14.19 6.64
C ALA A 53 -23.77 -12.85 6.64
N GLU A 54 -23.15 -11.81 7.20
CA GLU A 54 -23.66 -10.44 7.21
C GLU A 54 -22.92 -9.66 6.13
N SER A 55 -23.39 -9.75 4.88
CA SER A 55 -22.79 -9.03 3.75
C SER A 55 -22.94 -7.51 3.87
N ASP A 56 -23.82 -7.04 4.74
CA ASP A 56 -24.11 -5.63 5.05
C ASP A 56 -23.61 -5.25 6.45
N SER A 57 -22.49 -5.86 6.88
CA SER A 57 -21.91 -5.63 8.20
C SER A 57 -20.91 -4.49 8.20
N ALA A 58 -20.79 -3.81 9.34
CA ALA A 58 -19.71 -2.86 9.62
C ALA A 58 -18.30 -3.42 9.31
N LEU A 59 -18.12 -4.75 9.29
CA LEU A 59 -16.87 -5.40 8.91
C LEU A 59 -16.56 -5.28 7.40
N ALA A 60 -17.58 -5.28 6.54
CA ALA A 60 -17.41 -5.03 5.10
C ALA A 60 -16.98 -3.58 4.85
N GLU A 61 -17.56 -2.62 5.58
CA GLU A 61 -17.14 -1.21 5.53
C GLU A 61 -15.71 -1.01 6.06
N ILE A 62 -15.35 -1.68 7.16
CA ILE A 62 -13.98 -1.67 7.69
C ILE A 62 -13.00 -2.25 6.67
N ALA A 63 -13.35 -3.39 6.04
CA ALA A 63 -12.52 -3.99 4.99
C ALA A 63 -12.31 -3.01 3.83
N ARG A 64 -13.39 -2.38 3.35
CA ARG A 64 -13.36 -1.36 2.29
C ARG A 64 -12.45 -0.19 2.65
N TRP A 65 -12.56 0.33 3.87
CA TRP A 65 -11.72 1.43 4.35
C TRP A 65 -10.24 1.05 4.32
N HIS A 66 -9.88 -0.13 4.82
CA HIS A 66 -8.51 -0.63 4.82
C HIS A 66 -7.96 -0.83 3.40
N TYR A 67 -8.73 -1.42 2.48
CA TYR A 67 -8.33 -1.51 1.08
C TYR A 67 -8.14 -0.12 0.44
N THR A 68 -8.97 0.86 0.78
CA THR A 68 -8.82 2.25 0.31
C THR A 68 -7.52 2.88 0.80
N GLN A 69 -7.16 2.66 2.07
CA GLN A 69 -5.87 3.09 2.60
C GLN A 69 -4.71 2.37 1.92
N ALA A 70 -4.83 1.07 1.66
CA ALA A 70 -3.82 0.31 0.93
C ALA A 70 -3.59 0.89 -0.47
N VAL A 71 -4.64 1.18 -1.24
CA VAL A 71 -4.53 1.83 -2.56
C VAL A 71 -3.80 3.17 -2.46
N ARG A 72 -4.17 4.03 -1.51
CA ARG A 72 -3.51 5.33 -1.29
C ARG A 72 -2.01 5.16 -1.00
N LEU A 73 -1.67 4.29 -0.06
CA LEU A 73 -0.29 4.08 0.39
C LEU A 73 0.57 3.39 -0.67
N TYR A 74 0.02 2.45 -1.44
CA TYR A 74 0.72 1.92 -2.60
C TYR A 74 0.92 2.99 -3.68
N GLY A 75 -0.01 3.93 -3.84
CA GLY A 75 0.15 5.09 -4.72
C GLY A 75 1.30 6.00 -4.28
N GLU A 76 1.42 6.28 -2.97
CA GLU A 76 2.56 7.00 -2.40
C GLU A 76 3.88 6.26 -2.62
N ALA A 77 3.87 4.94 -2.41
CA ALA A 77 5.03 4.09 -2.65
C ALA A 77 5.46 4.11 -4.12
N LEU A 78 4.48 3.98 -5.03
CA LEU A 78 4.69 4.04 -6.47
C LEU A 78 5.31 5.37 -6.89
N GLY A 79 4.77 6.49 -6.41
CA GLY A 79 5.30 7.83 -6.70
C GLY A 79 6.75 7.98 -6.24
N ALA A 80 7.09 7.50 -5.05
CA ALA A 80 8.46 7.52 -4.55
C ALA A 80 9.41 6.67 -5.41
N PHE A 81 9.00 5.45 -5.80
CA PHE A 81 9.82 4.61 -6.67
C PHE A 81 9.97 5.19 -8.08
N GLU A 82 8.94 5.80 -8.65
CA GLU A 82 9.02 6.48 -9.95
C GLU A 82 9.97 7.69 -9.91
N LEU A 83 9.98 8.45 -8.81
CA LEU A 83 10.96 9.52 -8.60
C LEU A 83 12.39 8.97 -8.49
N ALA A 84 12.59 7.87 -7.78
CA ALA A 84 13.89 7.20 -7.70
C ALA A 84 14.37 6.71 -9.07
N GLY A 85 13.47 6.16 -9.90
CA GLY A 85 13.78 5.63 -11.23
C GLY A 85 14.16 6.68 -12.28
N ARG A 86 13.89 7.96 -12.02
CA ARG A 86 14.32 9.08 -12.88
C ARG A 86 15.78 9.48 -12.65
N ILE A 87 16.40 8.97 -11.59
CA ILE A 87 17.80 9.22 -11.25
C ILE A 87 18.64 8.09 -11.84
N GLU A 88 19.87 8.38 -12.26
CA GLU A 88 20.80 7.34 -12.69
C GLU A 88 21.14 6.41 -11.51
N LEU A 89 20.64 5.18 -11.56
CA LEU A 89 20.84 4.18 -10.51
C LEU A 89 21.81 3.09 -10.97
N PRO A 90 22.63 2.55 -10.05
CA PRO A 90 23.31 1.28 -10.26
C PRO A 90 22.31 0.18 -10.64
N GLU A 91 22.72 -0.73 -11.51
CA GLU A 91 21.87 -1.79 -12.09
C GLU A 91 21.02 -2.54 -11.05
N LYS A 92 21.62 -2.89 -9.91
CA LYS A 92 20.95 -3.57 -8.80
C LYS A 92 19.75 -2.77 -8.27
N TYR A 93 19.93 -1.47 -8.07
CA TYR A 93 18.87 -0.59 -7.55
C TYR A 93 17.81 -0.27 -8.60
N ARG A 94 18.21 -0.15 -9.87
CA ARG A 94 17.27 0.02 -10.99
C ARG A 94 16.29 -1.15 -11.08
N LYS A 95 16.80 -2.38 -11.13
CA LYS A 95 15.98 -3.60 -11.14
C LYS A 95 15.06 -3.70 -9.93
N TYR A 96 15.57 -3.33 -8.75
CA TYR A 96 14.75 -3.29 -7.54
C TYR A 96 13.60 -2.29 -7.68
N VAL A 97 13.87 -1.06 -8.13
CA VAL A 97 12.85 -0.02 -8.33
C VAL A 97 11.80 -0.47 -9.35
N GLU A 98 12.22 -1.01 -10.49
CA GLU A 98 11.31 -1.53 -11.54
C GLU A 98 10.38 -2.63 -10.99
N LEU A 99 10.94 -3.58 -10.25
CA LEU A 99 10.17 -4.65 -9.61
C LEU A 99 9.15 -4.09 -8.62
N ARG A 100 9.54 -3.09 -7.81
CA ARG A 100 8.65 -2.49 -6.82
C ARG A 100 7.55 -1.64 -7.47
N ILE A 101 7.86 -0.90 -8.53
CA ILE A 101 6.86 -0.17 -9.33
C ILE A 101 5.79 -1.15 -9.86
N LYS A 102 6.23 -2.24 -10.49
CA LYS A 102 5.31 -3.26 -11.00
C LYS A 102 4.44 -3.82 -9.87
N ARG A 103 5.06 -4.22 -8.76
CA ARG A 103 4.34 -4.77 -7.62
C ARG A 103 3.34 -3.77 -7.03
N CYS A 104 3.69 -2.51 -6.86
CA CYS A 104 2.74 -1.50 -6.37
C CYS A 104 1.52 -1.38 -7.29
N ARG A 105 1.70 -1.40 -8.62
CA ARG A 105 0.58 -1.37 -9.57
C ARG A 105 -0.31 -2.61 -9.46
N ASP A 106 0.29 -3.79 -9.42
CA ASP A 106 -0.43 -5.07 -9.31
C ASP A 106 -1.24 -5.13 -8.00
N GLU A 107 -0.63 -4.72 -6.88
CA GLU A 107 -1.29 -4.72 -5.56
C GLU A 107 -2.36 -3.63 -5.43
N MET A 108 -2.17 -2.45 -6.03
CA MET A 108 -3.20 -1.41 -6.12
C MET A 108 -4.41 -1.89 -6.92
N ALA A 109 -4.19 -2.53 -8.06
CA ALA A 109 -5.27 -3.10 -8.86
C ALA A 109 -6.02 -4.19 -8.09
N GLY A 110 -5.29 -5.06 -7.38
CA GLY A 110 -5.88 -6.08 -6.52
C GLY A 110 -6.75 -5.50 -5.40
N ALA A 111 -6.26 -4.48 -4.69
CA ALA A 111 -7.04 -3.80 -3.64
C ALA A 111 -8.22 -3.02 -4.22
N GLY A 112 -8.06 -2.38 -5.39
CA GLY A 112 -9.13 -1.69 -6.11
C GLY A 112 -10.28 -2.64 -6.48
N ALA A 113 -9.96 -3.81 -7.04
CA ALA A 113 -10.96 -4.82 -7.37
C ALA A 113 -11.74 -5.30 -6.13
N ARG A 114 -11.11 -5.35 -4.95
CA ARG A 114 -11.81 -5.66 -3.68
C ARG A 114 -12.78 -4.57 -3.25
N ILE A 115 -12.42 -3.30 -3.46
CA ILE A 115 -13.31 -2.17 -3.19
C ILE A 115 -14.52 -2.24 -4.12
N GLU A 116 -14.30 -2.47 -5.42
CA GLU A 116 -15.39 -2.62 -6.41
C GLU A 116 -16.32 -3.80 -6.07
N GLU A 117 -15.78 -4.94 -5.64
CA GLU A 117 -16.56 -6.10 -5.18
C GLU A 117 -17.45 -5.73 -3.98
N LEU A 118 -16.89 -5.00 -3.00
CA LEU A 118 -17.61 -4.55 -1.82
C LEU A 118 -18.70 -3.52 -2.16
N ASP A 119 -18.40 -2.56 -3.03
CA ASP A 119 -19.34 -1.53 -3.46
C ASP A 119 -20.52 -2.13 -4.24
N ALA A 120 -20.24 -3.05 -5.17
CA ALA A 120 -21.29 -3.75 -5.92
C ALA A 120 -22.19 -4.62 -5.02
N ASN A 121 -21.65 -5.17 -3.93
CA ASN A 121 -22.44 -5.91 -2.96
C ASN A 121 -23.33 -4.98 -2.12
N ALA A 122 -22.81 -3.84 -1.68
CA ALA A 122 -23.59 -2.84 -0.93
C ALA A 122 -24.76 -2.27 -1.75
N GLU A 123 -24.53 -1.97 -3.04
CA GLU A 123 -25.58 -1.49 -3.95
C GLU A 123 -26.72 -2.50 -4.14
N ARG A 124 -26.41 -3.81 -4.22
CA ARG A 124 -27.42 -4.86 -4.35
C ARG A 124 -28.31 -5.02 -3.13
N LEU A 125 -27.78 -4.67 -1.95
CA LEU A 125 -28.47 -4.83 -0.66
C LEU A 125 -29.25 -3.58 -0.27
N SER A 126 -28.97 -2.44 -0.89
CA SER A 126 -29.72 -1.20 -0.70
C SER A 126 -31.13 -1.34 -1.28
N PRO A 127 -32.21 -1.15 -0.50
CA PRO A 127 -33.57 -1.18 -1.02
C PRO A 127 -33.77 -0.05 -2.05
N PRO A 128 -34.64 -0.24 -3.07
CA PRO A 128 -34.95 0.83 -4.00
C PRO A 128 -35.53 2.01 -3.21
N THR A 129 -34.87 3.16 -3.28
CA THR A 129 -35.40 4.41 -2.75
C THR A 129 -36.72 4.70 -3.47
N GLU A 130 -37.84 4.48 -2.80
CA GLU A 130 -39.14 4.93 -3.31
C GLU A 130 -39.09 6.46 -3.43
N ALA A 131 -39.04 6.94 -4.67
CA ALA A 131 -39.21 8.35 -4.99
C ALA A 131 -40.68 8.72 -4.70
N GLY A 132 -40.92 9.26 -3.51
CA GLY A 132 -42.16 9.92 -3.11
C GLY A 132 -42.14 11.41 -3.43
#